data_AF-A0AAV1SBA9-F1
#
_entry.id   AF-A0AAV1SBA9-F1
#
_cell.length_a   1.000
_cell.length_b   1.000
_cell.length_c   1.000
_cell.angle_alpha   90.00
_cell.angle_beta   90.00
_cell.angle_gamma   90.00
#
_symmetry.space_group_name_H-M   'P 1'
#
loop_
_entity.id
_entity.type
_entity.pdbx_description
1 polymer ?
#
loop_
_entity_poly.entity_id
_entity_poly.type
_entity_poly.pdbx_seq_one_letter_code
_entity_poly.pdbx_strand_id
1 'polypeptide(L)'
;MASSSHLSVPLSQILFPRSLLQNPHAAQSSVATWWTATETYYNLITSKKTSPLILSLGSQILDESYSLGKSLSNKQIVQLASNGGQKDAINVVLTSSDVAVEGFCSSKCGTHGSSLSAKNINGKRSKFAYIWVGNSETQCPGHCAWPFHQPMYGPQNPPLIAPNNDVGLDGMVISLASLLAGTATNPFGNGYFQGPKEAPLEAASACPGVFGKGAYPGYAGDLLVDSTTGASYNAHGVNGRKYMLPALFDPSTSTCSTLV
;
A
#
# COMPACT_ATOMS: atom_id res chain seq x y z
N MET A 1 -16.93 16.57 -27.85
CA MET A 1 -17.27 15.18 -27.47
C MET A 1 -15.97 14.42 -27.27
N ALA A 2 -15.40 14.51 -26.08
CA ALA A 2 -14.33 13.63 -25.65
C ALA A 2 -14.98 12.68 -24.65
N SER A 3 -15.15 11.43 -25.06
CA SER A 3 -15.63 10.37 -24.21
C SER A 3 -14.62 10.21 -23.08
N SER A 4 -14.96 10.63 -21.85
CA SER A 4 -14.25 10.20 -20.65
C SER A 4 -14.43 8.70 -20.55
N SER A 5 -13.56 7.95 -21.22
CA SER A 5 -13.38 6.53 -21.00
C SER A 5 -13.01 6.35 -19.53
N HIS A 6 -14.00 6.01 -18.71
CA HIS A 6 -13.77 5.39 -17.41
C HIS A 6 -12.86 4.20 -17.64
N LEU A 7 -11.55 4.39 -17.43
CA LEU A 7 -10.62 3.27 -17.27
C LEU A 7 -10.97 2.64 -15.92
N SER A 8 -11.94 1.73 -15.93
CA SER A 8 -12.14 0.77 -14.86
C SER A 8 -10.94 -0.16 -14.88
N VAL A 9 -9.82 0.27 -14.28
CA VAL A 9 -8.69 -0.63 -14.11
C VAL A 9 -9.10 -1.69 -13.09
N PRO A 10 -9.16 -2.97 -13.47
CA PRO A 10 -9.70 -4.00 -12.59
C PRO A 10 -8.88 -4.07 -11.31
N LEU A 11 -9.52 -4.20 -10.15
CA LEU A 11 -8.84 -4.31 -8.84
C LEU A 11 -7.73 -5.40 -8.84
N SER A 12 -7.83 -6.40 -9.72
CA SER A 12 -6.80 -7.41 -9.96
C SER A 12 -5.44 -6.84 -10.42
N GLN A 13 -5.39 -5.59 -10.88
CA GLN A 13 -4.16 -4.87 -11.24
C GLN A 13 -3.47 -4.21 -10.03
N ILE A 14 -4.24 -3.88 -8.99
CA ILE A 14 -3.77 -3.20 -7.77
C ILE A 14 -3.44 -4.23 -6.67
N LEU A 15 -4.09 -5.40 -6.72
CA LEU A 15 -4.08 -6.37 -5.64
C LEU A 15 -2.79 -7.22 -5.60
N PHE A 16 -1.91 -6.84 -4.67
CA PHE A 16 -0.76 -7.62 -4.19
C PHE A 16 -1.01 -9.10 -3.83
N PRO A 17 -2.17 -9.54 -3.27
CA PRO A 17 -2.28 -10.85 -2.65
C PRO A 17 -1.92 -12.05 -3.53
N ARG A 18 -2.17 -11.99 -4.85
CA ARG A 18 -1.75 -13.05 -5.77
C ARG A 18 -0.23 -13.06 -6.00
N SER A 19 0.42 -11.90 -5.92
CA SER A 19 1.87 -11.73 -6.04
C SER A 19 2.64 -12.05 -4.76
N LEU A 20 1.94 -12.25 -3.63
CA LEU A 20 2.55 -12.73 -2.38
C LEU A 20 2.81 -14.24 -2.39
N LEU A 21 2.25 -14.98 -3.36
CA LEU A 21 2.51 -16.40 -3.53
C LEU A 21 3.88 -16.60 -4.19
N GLN A 22 4.73 -17.40 -3.55
CA GLN A 22 6.10 -17.64 -3.97
C GLN A 22 6.14 -18.39 -5.31
N ASN A 23 6.69 -17.76 -6.35
CA ASN A 23 6.97 -18.42 -7.62
C ASN A 23 8.46 -18.84 -7.63
N PRO A 24 8.81 -20.14 -7.76
CA PRO A 24 10.19 -20.62 -7.70
C PRO A 24 11.14 -20.02 -8.75
N HIS A 25 10.57 -19.42 -9.81
CA HIS A 25 11.31 -18.77 -10.90
C HIS A 25 11.39 -17.23 -10.80
N ALA A 26 10.83 -16.61 -9.76
CA ALA A 26 10.86 -15.15 -9.62
C ALA A 26 12.27 -14.66 -9.26
N ALA A 27 12.70 -13.59 -9.94
CA ALA A 27 13.97 -12.90 -9.71
C ALA A 27 14.17 -12.50 -8.22
N GLN A 28 15.43 -12.26 -7.82
CA GLN A 28 15.80 -11.91 -6.43
C GLN A 28 14.96 -10.74 -5.84
N SER A 29 14.44 -9.83 -6.66
CA SER A 29 13.59 -8.70 -6.27
C SER A 29 12.10 -8.91 -6.62
N SER A 30 11.39 -9.74 -5.84
CA SER A 30 9.97 -10.03 -6.03
C SER A 30 9.07 -9.42 -4.96
N VAL A 31 7.77 -9.24 -5.26
CA VAL A 31 6.75 -8.83 -4.27
C VAL A 31 6.70 -9.80 -3.08
N ALA A 32 6.86 -11.10 -3.34
CA ALA A 32 6.91 -12.12 -2.29
C ALA A 32 8.15 -11.96 -1.39
N THR A 33 9.33 -11.68 -1.96
CA THR A 33 10.55 -11.38 -1.20
C THR A 33 10.35 -10.17 -0.29
N TRP A 34 9.74 -9.10 -0.81
CA TRP A 34 9.42 -7.91 -0.02
C TRP A 34 8.46 -8.22 1.13
N TRP A 35 7.44 -9.05 0.89
CA TRP A 35 6.50 -9.45 1.92
C TRP A 35 7.14 -10.24 3.04
N THR A 36 8.03 -11.18 2.73
CA THR A 36 8.74 -11.97 3.73
C THR A 36 9.56 -11.10 4.69
N ALA A 37 10.00 -9.89 4.28
CA ALA A 37 10.67 -8.96 5.19
C ALA A 37 9.79 -8.52 6.37
N THR A 38 8.45 -8.59 6.24
CA THR A 38 7.53 -8.35 7.38
C THR A 38 7.63 -9.42 8.49
N GLU A 39 8.18 -10.60 8.20
CA GLU A 39 8.39 -11.65 9.20
C GLU A 39 9.41 -11.24 10.28
N THR A 40 10.34 -10.34 9.93
CA THR A 40 11.37 -9.82 10.86
C THR A 40 10.76 -9.17 12.10
N TYR A 41 9.64 -8.44 11.95
CA TYR A 41 8.98 -7.76 13.06
C TYR A 41 8.31 -8.72 14.04
N TYR A 42 7.79 -9.86 13.57
CA TYR A 42 7.18 -10.86 14.46
C TYR A 42 8.23 -11.62 15.28
N ASN A 43 9.40 -11.85 14.70
CA ASN A 43 10.53 -12.47 15.40
C ASN A 43 11.01 -11.63 16.59
N LEU A 44 10.77 -10.31 16.59
CA LEU A 44 11.07 -9.45 17.74
C LEU A 44 10.14 -9.67 18.93
N ILE A 45 8.89 -10.05 18.67
CA ILE A 45 7.82 -10.12 19.69
C ILE A 45 7.72 -11.53 20.27
N THR A 46 8.04 -12.56 19.47
CA THR A 46 7.87 -13.97 19.87
C THR A 46 9.18 -14.73 19.89
N SER A 47 9.60 -15.26 21.05
CA SER A 47 10.75 -16.18 21.18
C SER A 47 10.54 -17.56 20.54
N LYS A 48 9.38 -17.82 19.92
CA LYS A 48 9.04 -19.06 19.20
C LYS A 48 8.86 -18.72 17.72
N LYS A 49 9.34 -19.61 16.83
CA LYS A 49 9.05 -19.53 15.38
C LYS A 49 7.55 -19.40 15.17
N THR A 50 7.10 -18.20 14.84
CA THR A 50 5.73 -17.93 14.42
C THR A 50 5.53 -18.47 13.02
N SER A 51 4.33 -18.97 12.72
CA SER A 51 3.99 -19.34 11.34
C SER A 51 4.00 -18.08 10.46
N PRO A 52 4.46 -18.17 9.20
CA PRO A 52 4.50 -17.02 8.30
C PRO A 52 3.09 -16.44 8.12
N LEU A 53 3.00 -15.12 7.99
CA LEU A 53 1.72 -14.45 7.73
C LEU A 53 1.29 -14.76 6.29
N ILE A 54 0.30 -15.64 6.16
CA ILE A 54 -0.29 -16.00 4.87
C ILE A 54 -1.47 -15.09 4.61
N LEU A 55 -1.36 -14.28 3.55
CA LEU A 55 -2.49 -13.53 3.02
C LEU A 55 -3.15 -14.30 1.87
N SER A 56 -4.47 -14.30 1.88
CA SER A 56 -5.28 -14.79 0.76
C SER A 56 -6.24 -13.69 0.32
N LEU A 57 -6.54 -13.66 -0.98
CA LEU A 57 -7.48 -12.70 -1.51
C LEU A 57 -8.91 -13.10 -1.10
N GLY A 58 -9.58 -12.20 -0.37
CA GLY A 58 -10.98 -12.35 0.00
C GLY A 58 -11.95 -11.93 -1.11
N SER A 59 -13.21 -11.69 -0.72
CA SER A 59 -14.24 -11.16 -1.61
C SER A 59 -13.89 -9.77 -2.12
N GLN A 60 -14.17 -9.51 -3.39
CA GLN A 60 -14.06 -8.19 -4.00
C GLN A 60 -15.45 -7.60 -4.18
N ILE A 61 -15.63 -6.34 -3.79
CA ILE A 61 -16.88 -5.60 -3.89
C ILE A 61 -16.62 -4.40 -4.77
N LEU A 62 -17.44 -4.24 -5.82
CA LEU A 62 -17.39 -3.08 -6.69
C LEU A 62 -18.64 -2.23 -6.43
N ASP A 63 -18.44 -0.96 -6.07
CA ASP A 63 -19.51 0.00 -5.85
C ASP A 63 -19.46 1.09 -6.95
N GLU A 64 -19.91 0.74 -8.15
CA GLU A 64 -19.94 1.66 -9.30
C GLU A 64 -20.93 2.82 -9.11
N SER A 65 -21.90 2.65 -8.21
CA SER A 65 -22.96 3.62 -7.96
C SER A 65 -22.54 4.75 -7.02
N TYR A 66 -21.37 4.63 -6.38
CA TYR A 66 -20.94 5.50 -5.29
C TYR A 66 -22.01 5.55 -4.20
N SER A 67 -22.32 4.41 -3.56
CA SER A 67 -23.45 4.26 -2.62
C SER A 67 -23.49 5.26 -1.47
N LEU A 68 -22.36 5.86 -1.10
CA LEU A 68 -22.23 6.90 -0.07
C LEU A 68 -21.85 8.28 -0.64
N GLY A 69 -21.91 8.46 -1.95
CA GLY A 69 -21.50 9.65 -2.69
C GLY A 69 -19.99 9.73 -2.98
N LYS A 70 -19.57 10.83 -3.60
CA LYS A 70 -18.16 11.10 -3.98
C LYS A 70 -17.40 11.96 -2.96
N SER A 71 -18.02 12.26 -1.83
CA SER A 71 -17.38 13.00 -0.73
C SER A 71 -17.56 12.21 0.55
N LEU A 72 -16.48 11.59 1.01
CA LEU A 72 -16.51 10.62 2.10
C LEU A 72 -15.78 11.15 3.33
N SER A 73 -16.44 11.04 4.48
CA SER A 73 -15.81 11.18 5.79
C SER A 73 -15.01 9.92 6.15
N ASN A 74 -14.09 10.04 7.12
CA ASN A 74 -13.37 8.87 7.64
C ASN A 74 -14.32 7.79 8.22
N LYS A 75 -15.48 8.18 8.77
CA LYS A 75 -16.49 7.23 9.26
C LYS A 75 -17.13 6.43 8.12
N GLN A 76 -17.41 7.06 6.98
CA GLN A 76 -17.95 6.38 5.80
C GLN A 76 -16.93 5.41 5.18
N ILE A 77 -15.63 5.71 5.26
CA ILE A 77 -14.58 4.74 4.88
C ILE A 77 -14.66 3.47 5.74
N VAL A 78 -14.81 3.61 7.07
CA VAL A 78 -14.99 2.46 7.96
C VAL A 78 -16.29 1.71 7.65
N GLN A 79 -17.36 2.42 7.30
CA GLN A 79 -18.62 1.81 6.87
C GLN A 79 -18.43 0.97 5.60
N LEU A 80 -17.75 1.48 4.58
CA LEU A 80 -17.43 0.72 3.36
C LEU A 80 -16.56 -0.51 3.67
N ALA A 81 -15.52 -0.35 4.51
CA ALA A 81 -14.66 -1.45 4.94
C ALA A 81 -15.44 -2.54 5.69
N SER A 82 -16.49 -2.16 6.44
CA SER A 82 -17.33 -3.09 7.19
C SER A 82 -18.18 -4.02 6.33
N ASN A 83 -18.27 -3.79 5.02
CA ASN A 83 -18.93 -4.71 4.09
C ASN A 83 -18.09 -5.97 3.79
N GLY A 84 -16.80 -5.95 4.15
CA GLY A 84 -15.88 -7.06 3.96
C GLY A 84 -15.87 -8.10 5.08
N GLY A 85 -14.73 -8.77 5.25
CA GLY A 85 -14.52 -9.78 6.28
C GLY A 85 -14.63 -9.20 7.69
N GLN A 86 -15.30 -9.92 8.58
CA GLN A 86 -15.59 -9.45 9.95
C GLN A 86 -14.61 -9.99 11.01
N LYS A 87 -13.69 -10.86 10.61
CA LYS A 87 -12.72 -11.51 11.48
C LYS A 87 -11.53 -11.97 10.65
N ASP A 88 -10.33 -11.88 11.24
CA ASP A 88 -9.06 -12.30 10.63
C ASP A 88 -8.89 -11.73 9.21
N ALA A 89 -9.30 -10.46 9.04
CA ALA A 89 -9.43 -9.80 7.75
C ALA A 89 -8.82 -8.39 7.77
N ILE A 90 -8.25 -8.03 6.62
CA ILE A 90 -7.86 -6.67 6.26
C ILE A 90 -8.76 -6.23 5.11
N ASN A 91 -9.72 -5.35 5.38
CA ASN A 91 -10.63 -4.84 4.37
C ASN A 91 -10.01 -3.61 3.69
N VAL A 92 -9.70 -3.73 2.41
CA VAL A 92 -9.07 -2.65 1.62
C VAL A 92 -10.15 -1.89 0.83
N VAL A 93 -10.27 -0.59 1.07
CA VAL A 93 -11.16 0.33 0.34
C VAL A 93 -10.30 1.15 -0.61
N LEU A 94 -10.56 1.05 -1.91
CA LEU A 94 -9.87 1.83 -2.93
C LEU A 94 -10.88 2.79 -3.56
N THR A 95 -10.62 4.09 -3.53
CA THR A 95 -11.53 5.10 -4.11
C THR A 95 -11.02 5.59 -5.47
N SER A 96 -11.93 5.83 -6.41
CA SER A 96 -11.63 6.39 -7.73
C SER A 96 -11.08 7.82 -7.65
N SER A 97 -10.50 8.31 -8.76
CA SER A 97 -9.83 9.62 -8.80
C SER A 97 -10.78 10.79 -8.55
N ASP A 98 -12.07 10.62 -8.83
CA ASP A 98 -13.11 11.62 -8.62
C ASP A 98 -13.80 11.57 -7.25
N VAL A 99 -13.27 10.81 -6.30
CA VAL A 99 -13.77 10.74 -4.91
C VAL A 99 -12.88 11.55 -3.97
N ALA A 100 -13.48 12.52 -3.29
CA ALA A 100 -12.84 13.26 -2.22
C ALA A 100 -13.04 12.51 -0.89
N VAL A 101 -11.95 12.40 -0.11
CA VAL A 101 -11.99 11.81 1.24
C VAL A 101 -11.32 12.77 2.22
N GLU A 102 -11.87 12.86 3.42
CA GLU A 102 -11.35 13.73 4.49
C GLU A 102 -9.83 13.51 4.74
N GLY A 103 -9.04 14.57 4.53
CA GLY A 103 -7.58 14.59 4.67
C GLY A 103 -6.79 14.04 3.48
N PHE A 104 -7.47 13.52 2.45
CA PHE A 104 -6.82 13.12 1.21
C PHE A 104 -6.10 14.32 0.58
N CYS A 105 -4.91 14.08 -0.01
CA CYS A 105 -4.15 15.11 -0.73
C CYS A 105 -3.67 16.31 0.08
N SER A 106 -3.82 16.26 1.40
CA SER A 106 -3.43 17.35 2.31
C SER A 106 -2.55 16.83 3.44
N SER A 107 -2.95 15.72 4.07
CA SER A 107 -2.16 15.07 5.12
C SER A 107 -1.84 13.60 4.85
N LYS A 108 -2.54 12.97 3.90
CA LYS A 108 -2.42 11.53 3.65
C LYS A 108 -2.85 11.13 2.24
N CYS A 109 -2.28 10.01 1.79
CA CYS A 109 -2.66 9.31 0.55
C CYS A 109 -3.55 8.08 0.81
N GLY A 110 -3.65 7.70 2.09
CA GLY A 110 -4.44 6.59 2.58
C GLY A 110 -4.38 6.50 4.11
N THR A 111 -5.06 5.53 4.69
CA THR A 111 -5.02 5.25 6.12
C THR A 111 -5.18 3.77 6.35
N HIS A 112 -4.70 3.28 7.49
CA HIS A 112 -5.14 1.99 8.01
C HIS A 112 -5.68 2.16 9.43
N GLY A 113 -6.40 1.16 9.91
CA GLY A 113 -6.95 1.15 11.26
C GLY A 113 -7.70 -0.14 11.55
N SER A 114 -8.46 -0.16 12.64
CA SER A 114 -9.32 -1.29 12.99
C SER A 114 -10.68 -0.84 13.47
N SER A 115 -11.67 -1.73 13.34
CA SER A 115 -13.00 -1.52 13.86
C SER A 115 -13.56 -2.80 14.48
N LEU A 116 -14.57 -2.64 15.33
CA LEU A 116 -15.31 -3.76 15.88
C LEU A 116 -16.25 -4.33 14.81
N SER A 117 -16.28 -5.65 14.73
CA SER A 117 -17.28 -6.36 13.93
C SER A 117 -18.68 -6.07 14.44
N ALA A 118 -19.60 -5.80 13.51
CA ALA A 118 -21.02 -5.71 13.81
C ALA A 118 -21.62 -7.08 14.19
N LYS A 119 -20.98 -8.18 13.77
CA LYS A 119 -21.40 -9.56 14.04
C LYS A 119 -20.72 -10.10 15.29
N ASN A 120 -21.49 -10.66 16.20
CA ASN A 120 -20.97 -11.51 17.27
C ASN A 120 -20.56 -12.86 16.68
N ILE A 121 -19.31 -13.25 16.87
CA ILE A 121 -18.77 -14.55 16.43
C ILE A 121 -18.43 -15.33 17.70
N ASN A 122 -19.07 -16.49 17.89
CA ASN A 122 -18.91 -17.34 19.08
C ASN A 122 -19.13 -16.58 20.41
N GLY A 123 -20.14 -15.69 20.45
CA GLY A 123 -20.47 -14.91 21.64
C GLY A 123 -19.49 -13.77 21.96
N LYS A 124 -18.49 -13.50 21.11
CA LYS A 124 -17.54 -12.40 21.27
C LYS A 124 -17.58 -11.45 20.06
N ARG A 125 -17.40 -10.15 20.30
CA ARG A 125 -17.15 -9.18 19.22
C ARG A 125 -15.73 -9.34 18.72
N SER A 126 -15.57 -9.72 17.46
CA SER A 126 -14.28 -9.69 16.77
C SER A 126 -13.91 -8.27 16.35
N LYS A 127 -12.66 -8.09 15.94
CA LYS A 127 -12.17 -6.90 15.23
C LYS A 127 -11.77 -7.28 13.82
N PHE A 128 -11.84 -6.33 12.90
CA PHE A 128 -11.18 -6.40 11.60
C PHE A 128 -10.27 -5.19 11.44
N ALA A 129 -9.20 -5.36 10.66
CA ALA A 129 -8.37 -4.25 10.22
C ALA A 129 -8.91 -3.74 8.87
N TYR A 130 -8.64 -2.48 8.56
CA TYR A 130 -8.97 -1.91 7.27
C TYR A 130 -7.87 -1.01 6.76
N ILE A 131 -7.81 -0.86 5.45
CA ILE A 131 -6.96 0.08 4.73
C ILE A 131 -7.86 0.89 3.81
N TRP A 132 -7.58 2.17 3.65
CA TRP A 132 -8.10 2.98 2.56
C TRP A 132 -6.95 3.63 1.81
N VAL A 133 -7.06 3.67 0.48
CA VAL A 133 -6.16 4.42 -0.41
C VAL A 133 -6.99 5.17 -1.44
N GLY A 134 -6.67 6.46 -1.64
CA GLY A 134 -7.30 7.29 -2.66
C GLY A 134 -6.49 7.32 -3.95
N ASN A 135 -7.16 7.34 -5.10
CA ASN A 135 -6.52 7.63 -6.38
C ASN A 135 -6.23 9.13 -6.51
N SER A 136 -4.96 9.49 -6.59
CA SER A 136 -4.51 10.90 -6.56
C SER A 136 -4.42 11.57 -7.92
N GLU A 137 -4.66 10.83 -9.01
CA GLU A 137 -4.46 11.25 -10.41
C GLU A 137 -4.97 12.67 -10.71
N THR A 138 -6.16 13.01 -10.24
CA THR A 138 -6.84 14.29 -10.55
C THR A 138 -6.79 15.32 -9.42
N GLN A 139 -6.28 14.96 -8.24
CA GLN A 139 -6.33 15.81 -7.04
C GLN A 139 -4.94 16.25 -6.56
N CYS A 140 -3.98 15.33 -6.48
CA CYS A 140 -2.64 15.61 -5.95
C CYS A 140 -1.57 14.61 -6.43
N PRO A 141 -1.41 14.39 -7.74
CA PRO A 141 -0.47 13.39 -8.22
C PRO A 141 0.98 13.71 -7.77
N GLY A 142 1.33 14.99 -7.68
CA GLY A 142 2.62 15.44 -7.14
C GLY A 142 2.84 15.26 -5.63
N HIS A 143 1.87 14.72 -4.90
CA HIS A 143 2.04 14.37 -3.48
C HIS A 143 1.95 12.85 -3.29
N CYS A 144 0.94 12.21 -3.85
CA CYS A 144 0.61 10.80 -3.58
C CYS A 144 1.04 9.82 -4.68
N ALA A 145 1.55 10.30 -5.81
CA ALA A 145 2.08 9.48 -6.89
C ALA A 145 3.58 9.72 -7.13
N TRP A 146 4.31 10.37 -6.22
CA TRP A 146 5.77 10.39 -6.28
C TRP A 146 6.31 8.95 -6.16
N PRO A 147 7.26 8.50 -7.02
CA PRO A 147 8.12 9.31 -7.91
C PRO A 147 7.62 9.43 -9.37
N PHE A 148 6.38 9.06 -9.67
CA PHE A 148 5.81 9.03 -11.03
C PHE A 148 5.15 10.35 -11.48
N HIS A 149 5.10 11.34 -10.60
CA HIS A 149 4.69 12.70 -10.93
C HIS A 149 5.63 13.72 -10.31
N GLN A 150 5.71 14.90 -10.92
CA GLN A 150 6.53 16.00 -10.41
C GLN A 150 6.05 16.39 -9.00
N PRO A 151 6.94 16.42 -8.00
CA PRO A 151 6.53 16.67 -6.63
C PRO A 151 6.13 18.13 -6.42
N MET A 152 5.12 18.38 -5.57
CA MET A 152 4.66 19.74 -5.26
C MET A 152 5.71 20.60 -4.56
N TYR A 153 6.57 19.96 -3.75
CA TYR A 153 7.63 20.61 -2.98
C TYR A 153 8.90 19.76 -3.00
N GLY A 154 10.05 20.36 -2.69
CA GLY A 154 11.35 19.67 -2.70
C GLY A 154 11.98 19.59 -4.09
N PRO A 155 12.97 18.71 -4.30
CA PRO A 155 13.70 18.60 -5.57
C PRO A 155 12.78 18.32 -6.76
N GLN A 156 12.94 19.10 -7.83
CA GLN A 156 12.08 19.09 -9.01
C GLN A 156 12.64 18.21 -10.14
N ASN A 157 13.21 17.06 -9.78
CA ASN A 157 13.77 16.12 -10.75
C ASN A 157 12.64 15.59 -11.67
N PRO A 158 12.95 15.27 -12.94
CA PRO A 158 11.96 14.67 -13.84
C PRO A 158 11.31 13.42 -13.23
N PRO A 159 9.98 13.24 -13.36
CA PRO A 159 9.30 12.06 -12.84
C PRO A 159 9.80 10.77 -13.49
N LEU A 160 9.75 9.68 -12.73
CA LEU A 160 9.99 8.35 -13.26
C LEU A 160 8.81 7.89 -14.12
N ILE A 161 9.07 7.01 -15.08
CA ILE A 161 8.01 6.40 -15.88
C ILE A 161 7.36 5.29 -15.05
N ALA A 162 6.03 5.36 -14.94
CA ALA A 162 5.22 4.45 -14.12
C ALA A 162 5.18 3.02 -14.71
N PRO A 163 5.44 1.96 -13.93
CA PRO A 163 5.58 0.58 -14.42
C PRO A 163 4.30 -0.05 -14.99
N ASN A 164 3.12 0.50 -14.67
CA ASN A 164 1.85 0.04 -15.22
C ASN A 164 1.21 1.08 -16.15
N ASN A 165 1.98 2.08 -16.58
CA ASN A 165 1.54 3.18 -17.46
C ASN A 165 0.33 3.96 -16.91
N ASP A 166 0.20 4.02 -15.58
CA ASP A 166 -0.85 4.76 -14.90
C ASP A 166 -0.30 5.36 -13.59
N VAL A 167 -0.07 6.67 -13.61
CA VAL A 167 0.53 7.42 -12.50
C VAL A 167 -0.35 7.33 -11.24
N GLY A 168 -1.66 7.42 -11.38
CA GLY A 168 -2.59 7.38 -10.27
C GLY A 168 -2.56 6.02 -9.57
N LEU A 169 -2.66 4.96 -10.35
CA LEU A 169 -2.67 3.59 -9.82
C LEU A 169 -1.32 3.15 -9.30
N ASP A 170 -0.22 3.49 -9.96
CA ASP A 170 1.12 3.17 -9.46
C ASP A 170 1.42 3.93 -8.15
N GLY A 171 0.88 5.15 -7.98
CA GLY A 171 0.87 5.86 -6.69
C GLY A 171 0.01 5.17 -5.62
N MET A 172 -1.16 4.64 -5.99
CA MET A 172 -2.00 3.85 -5.08
C MET A 172 -1.31 2.57 -4.63
N VAL A 173 -0.58 1.90 -5.54
CA VAL A 173 0.20 0.69 -5.25
C VAL A 173 1.26 0.98 -4.18
N ILE A 174 2.02 2.08 -4.30
CA ILE A 174 3.00 2.50 -3.28
C ILE A 174 2.31 2.74 -1.93
N SER A 175 1.21 3.51 -1.93
CA SER A 175 0.47 3.84 -0.70
C SER A 175 -0.12 2.60 -0.04
N LEU A 176 -0.67 1.68 -0.84
CA LEU A 176 -1.23 0.42 -0.37
C LEU A 176 -0.15 -0.49 0.20
N ALA A 177 1.01 -0.62 -0.46
CA ALA A 177 2.13 -1.43 0.04
C ALA A 177 2.60 -0.91 1.41
N SER A 178 2.78 0.41 1.53
CA SER A 178 3.18 1.05 2.79
C SER A 178 2.18 0.75 3.92
N LEU A 179 0.89 0.96 3.66
CA LEU A 179 -0.18 0.75 4.65
C LEU A 179 -0.42 -0.72 4.96
N LEU A 180 -0.19 -1.62 4.00
CA LEU A 180 -0.32 -3.06 4.19
C LEU A 180 0.80 -3.60 5.09
N ALA A 181 2.04 -3.13 4.90
CA ALA A 181 3.14 -3.44 5.80
C ALA A 181 2.83 -2.97 7.23
N GLY A 182 2.40 -1.70 7.39
CA GLY A 182 1.97 -1.16 8.69
C GLY A 182 0.82 -1.95 9.32
N THR A 183 -0.19 -2.33 8.52
CA THR A 183 -1.32 -3.14 9.00
C THR A 183 -0.90 -4.55 9.40
N ALA A 184 0.03 -5.19 8.69
CA ALA A 184 0.53 -6.49 9.09
C ALA A 184 1.25 -6.41 10.43
N THR A 185 2.15 -5.44 10.60
CA THR A 185 3.01 -5.33 11.78
C THR A 185 2.36 -4.63 12.97
N ASN A 186 1.30 -3.86 12.73
CA ASN A 186 0.57 -3.08 13.74
C ASN A 186 -0.94 -2.93 13.41
N PRO A 187 -1.72 -4.03 13.31
CA PRO A 187 -3.12 -3.98 12.87
C PRO A 187 -4.06 -3.25 13.84
N PHE A 188 -3.71 -3.17 15.13
CA PHE A 188 -4.58 -2.68 16.19
C PHE A 188 -3.97 -1.54 17.03
N GLY A 189 -2.87 -0.94 16.55
CA GLY A 189 -2.21 0.19 17.23
C GLY A 189 -1.40 -0.20 18.47
N ASN A 190 -1.04 -1.48 18.61
CA ASN A 190 -0.25 -2.04 19.72
C ASN A 190 0.84 -3.02 19.25
N GLY A 191 1.19 -2.99 17.96
CA GLY A 191 2.29 -3.72 17.33
C GLY A 191 3.53 -2.85 17.17
N TYR A 192 4.28 -3.07 16.09
CA TYR A 192 5.55 -2.39 15.84
C TYR A 192 5.38 -0.91 15.41
N PHE A 193 6.11 -0.01 16.07
CA PHE A 193 6.32 1.37 15.66
C PHE A 193 7.59 1.94 16.29
N GLN A 194 8.07 3.06 15.75
CA GLN A 194 9.19 3.87 16.27
C GLN A 194 8.70 5.27 16.63
N GLY A 195 9.45 5.92 17.53
CA GLY A 195 9.14 7.27 17.97
C GLY A 195 7.98 7.36 18.98
N PRO A 196 7.46 8.57 19.25
CA PRO A 196 6.36 8.78 20.17
C PRO A 196 5.05 8.21 19.62
N LYS A 197 4.15 7.79 20.51
CA LYS A 197 2.87 7.15 20.13
C LYS A 197 1.93 8.11 19.39
N GLU A 198 2.13 9.40 19.56
CA GLU A 198 1.37 10.48 18.92
C GLU A 198 1.78 10.71 17.46
N ALA A 199 3.00 10.29 17.08
CA ALA A 199 3.53 10.36 15.71
C ALA A 199 4.39 9.12 15.39
N PRO A 200 3.77 7.92 15.38
CA PRO A 200 4.50 6.67 15.22
C PRO A 200 4.97 6.48 13.77
N LEU A 201 6.23 6.07 13.61
CA LEU A 201 6.75 5.59 12.32
C LEU A 201 6.72 4.05 12.32
N GLU A 202 6.05 3.46 11.34
CA GLU A 202 5.87 2.01 11.21
C GLU A 202 6.84 1.44 10.17
N ALA A 203 6.68 0.15 9.85
CA ALA A 203 7.56 -0.62 8.98
C ALA A 203 7.99 0.14 7.70
N ALA A 204 7.02 0.66 6.94
CA ALA A 204 7.29 1.41 5.71
C ALA A 204 7.37 2.94 5.93
N SER A 205 6.59 3.51 6.85
CA SER A 205 6.59 4.97 7.06
C SER A 205 7.85 5.50 7.73
N ALA A 206 8.66 4.62 8.35
CA ALA A 206 10.02 4.93 8.78
C ALA A 206 11.01 5.12 7.61
N CYS A 207 10.64 4.72 6.38
CA CYS A 207 11.48 4.77 5.19
C CYS A 207 10.84 5.59 4.05
N PRO A 208 10.44 6.86 4.30
CA PRO A 208 9.70 7.64 3.33
C PRO A 208 10.53 7.88 2.08
N GLY A 209 9.99 7.47 0.93
CA GLY A 209 10.58 7.70 -0.38
C GLY A 209 11.85 6.90 -0.70
N VAL A 210 12.20 5.92 0.14
CA VAL A 210 13.31 4.99 -0.12
C VAL A 210 12.78 3.80 -0.90
N PHE A 211 13.18 3.65 -2.17
CA PHE A 211 12.73 2.55 -3.02
C PHE A 211 13.86 1.65 -3.54
N GLY A 212 15.06 2.21 -3.72
CA GLY A 212 16.28 1.49 -4.08
C GLY A 212 17.48 1.94 -3.27
N LYS A 213 18.58 1.21 -3.38
CA LYS A 213 19.84 1.55 -2.71
C LYS A 213 20.27 2.99 -3.02
N GLY A 214 20.80 3.68 -2.02
CA GLY A 214 21.33 5.05 -2.18
C GLY A 214 20.27 6.13 -2.32
N ALA A 215 18.99 5.84 -2.05
CA ALA A 215 17.94 6.86 -2.06
C ALA A 215 18.24 8.03 -1.12
N TYR A 216 17.83 9.24 -1.53
CA TYR A 216 17.93 10.48 -0.76
C TYR A 216 16.81 11.43 -1.21
N PRO A 217 16.53 12.56 -0.53
CA PRO A 217 15.46 13.46 -0.94
C PRO A 217 15.57 13.87 -2.42
N GLY A 218 14.56 13.52 -3.22
CA GLY A 218 14.53 13.77 -4.67
C GLY A 218 15.06 12.63 -5.56
N TYR A 219 15.66 11.59 -4.98
CA TYR A 219 16.16 10.41 -5.69
C TYR A 219 15.60 9.13 -5.06
N ALA A 220 14.83 8.37 -5.84
CA ALA A 220 14.17 7.15 -5.38
C ALA A 220 15.14 5.99 -5.06
N GLY A 221 16.42 6.12 -5.44
CA GLY A 221 17.43 5.08 -5.32
C GLY A 221 17.76 4.45 -6.67
N ASP A 222 18.71 3.51 -6.65
CA ASP A 222 19.11 2.73 -7.82
C ASP A 222 18.00 1.72 -8.15
N LEU A 223 17.24 2.00 -9.22
CA LEU A 223 16.07 1.22 -9.61
C LEU A 223 16.32 0.39 -10.88
N LEU A 224 15.50 -0.64 -11.08
CA LEU A 224 15.45 -1.35 -12.34
C LEU A 224 14.68 -0.53 -13.37
N VAL A 225 15.07 -0.66 -14.64
CA VAL A 225 14.42 0.02 -15.77
C VAL A 225 13.98 -1.02 -16.79
N ASP A 226 12.71 -0.94 -17.20
CA ASP A 226 12.18 -1.75 -18.29
C ASP A 226 12.75 -1.24 -19.63
N SER A 227 13.43 -2.12 -20.36
CA SER A 227 14.12 -1.76 -21.60
C SER A 227 13.19 -1.37 -22.75
N THR A 228 11.91 -1.73 -22.69
CA THR A 228 10.93 -1.47 -23.77
C THR A 228 10.16 -0.17 -23.51
N THR A 229 9.76 0.06 -22.27
CA THR A 229 8.90 1.17 -21.86
C THR A 229 9.65 2.31 -21.18
N GLY A 230 10.87 2.06 -20.69
CA GLY A 230 11.62 2.99 -19.85
C GLY A 230 11.11 3.07 -18.41
N ALA A 231 10.12 2.25 -18.03
CA ALA A 231 9.51 2.32 -16.72
C ALA A 231 10.44 1.89 -15.58
N SER A 232 10.38 2.62 -14.47
CA SER A 232 11.20 2.33 -13.28
C SER A 232 10.44 1.47 -12.27
N TYR A 233 11.09 0.44 -11.73
CA TYR A 233 10.49 -0.49 -10.78
C TYR A 233 11.55 -1.11 -9.86
N ASN A 234 11.11 -1.74 -8.77
CA ASN A 234 12.00 -2.50 -7.89
C ASN A 234 11.48 -3.89 -7.53
N ALA A 235 10.27 -4.26 -7.97
CA ALA A 235 9.67 -5.54 -7.64
C ALA A 235 9.00 -6.19 -8.85
N HIS A 236 9.25 -7.49 -9.02
CA HIS A 236 8.52 -8.36 -9.94
C HIS A 236 7.27 -8.95 -9.27
N GLY A 237 6.13 -8.82 -9.94
CA GLY A 237 4.87 -9.43 -9.58
C GLY A 237 4.50 -10.64 -10.44
N VAL A 238 3.28 -11.15 -10.26
CA VAL A 238 2.75 -12.23 -11.13
C VAL A 238 2.44 -11.72 -12.54
N ASN A 239 2.44 -12.64 -13.50
CA ASN A 239 2.06 -12.37 -14.91
C ASN A 239 2.86 -11.22 -15.56
N GLY A 240 4.12 -11.06 -15.19
CA GLY A 240 5.00 -10.04 -15.76
C GLY A 240 4.77 -8.62 -15.24
N ARG A 241 3.86 -8.42 -14.27
CA ARG A 241 3.64 -7.10 -13.66
C ARG A 241 4.88 -6.63 -12.90
N LYS A 242 5.06 -5.32 -12.88
CA LYS A 242 6.17 -4.64 -12.21
C LYS A 242 5.60 -3.62 -11.25
N TYR A 243 6.25 -3.44 -10.11
CA TYR A 243 5.78 -2.56 -9.06
C TYR A 243 6.93 -1.77 -8.44
N MET A 244 6.55 -0.65 -7.83
CA MET A 244 7.39 0.11 -6.91
C MET A 244 6.90 -0.14 -5.49
N LEU A 245 7.75 -0.71 -4.65
CA LEU A 245 7.45 -1.03 -3.26
C LEU A 245 8.36 -0.24 -2.33
N PRO A 246 7.84 0.36 -1.24
CA PRO A 246 8.68 1.10 -0.30
C PRO A 246 9.67 0.15 0.39
N ALA A 247 10.84 0.68 0.75
CA ALA A 247 11.71 0.00 1.68
C ALA A 247 11.00 -0.23 3.02
N LEU A 248 11.37 -1.31 3.69
CA LEU A 248 10.90 -1.61 5.05
C LEU A 248 12.06 -1.41 6.02
N PHE A 249 11.81 -0.73 7.13
CA PHE A 249 12.82 -0.55 8.16
C PHE A 249 13.14 -1.88 8.81
N ASP A 250 14.38 -2.36 8.68
CA ASP A 250 14.83 -3.56 9.35
C ASP A 250 15.30 -3.22 10.77
N PRO A 251 14.59 -3.66 11.81
CA PRO A 251 14.94 -3.38 13.20
C PRO A 251 16.22 -4.07 13.66
N SER A 252 16.67 -5.11 12.95
CA SER A 252 17.91 -5.84 13.28
C SER A 252 19.15 -5.03 12.88
N THR A 253 19.06 -4.30 11.77
CA THR A 253 20.16 -3.48 11.24
C THR A 253 19.98 -1.99 11.50
N SER A 254 18.78 -1.55 11.94
CA SER A 254 18.40 -0.15 12.09
C SER A 254 18.52 0.66 10.79
N THR A 255 18.21 0.04 9.65
CA THR A 255 18.30 0.66 8.32
C THR A 255 17.07 0.35 7.47
N CYS A 256 16.82 1.16 6.44
CA CYS A 256 15.79 0.88 5.43
C CYS A 256 16.29 -0.18 4.44
N SER A 257 15.64 -1.33 4.42
CA SER A 257 15.98 -2.44 3.53
C SER A 257 15.22 -2.32 2.20
N THR A 258 15.96 -2.28 1.10
CA THR A 258 15.44 -2.20 -0.27
C THR A 258 15.54 -3.55 -0.97
N LEU A 259 14.69 -3.79 -1.98
CA LEU A 259 14.77 -4.99 -2.81
C LEU A 259 15.94 -4.97 -3.80
N VAL A 260 16.41 -3.77 -4.16
CA VAL A 260 17.44 -3.49 -5.17
C VAL A 260 18.42 -2.44 -4.65
#